data_AF-A0A1M5PC90-F1
#
_entry.id   AF-A0A1M5PC90-F1
#
_cell.length_a   1.000
_cell.length_b   1.000
_cell.length_c   1.000
_cell.angle_alpha   90.00
_cell.angle_beta   90.00
_cell.angle_gamma   90.00
#
_symmetry.space_group_name_H-M   'P 1'
#
loop_
_entity.id
_entity.type
_entity.pdbx_description
1 polymer ?
#
loop_
_entity_poly.entity_id
_entity_poly.type
_entity_poly.pdbx_seq_one_letter_code
_entity_poly.pdbx_strand_id
1 'polypeptide(L)'
;MNAKDSLDRLFAGAQMVLRRDFLATGVALFAAASAGEALAAAPSTATDQDREHMRQAIELMRKAGVIEKTGGPFGCVIVRDGEVLAATGNSVLKDNDPSAHAEVNAIRAACKKVNAPNLRGATMYTSCEPCPMCYSTAYWARVSKIYYAAAWTDYSDLFDDSNISMDMKKPYAERAVPVEPLMRNEAQKVWLEFRKMPDGAKY
;
A
#
# COMPACT_ATOMS: atom_id res chain seq x y z
N MET A 1 22.27 12.29 20.47
CA MET A 1 21.57 12.51 19.19
C MET A 1 20.20 11.86 19.32
N ASN A 2 19.12 12.61 19.08
CA ASN A 2 17.75 12.18 19.41
C ASN A 2 17.24 11.17 18.36
N ALA A 3 16.50 10.14 18.76
CA ALA A 3 16.04 9.08 17.86
C ALA A 3 15.14 9.58 16.70
N LYS A 4 14.49 10.74 16.89
CA LYS A 4 13.78 11.46 15.80
C LYS A 4 14.72 11.90 14.67
N ASP A 5 15.92 12.42 15.00
CA ASP A 5 16.89 12.89 14.00
C ASP A 5 17.49 11.75 13.16
N SER A 6 17.38 10.51 13.63
CA SER A 6 17.94 9.33 12.95
C SER A 6 17.01 8.79 11.86
N LEU A 7 15.70 8.79 12.10
CA LEU A 7 14.71 8.32 11.12
C LEU A 7 14.51 9.35 10.01
N ASP A 8 14.40 10.64 10.36
CA ASP A 8 14.26 11.71 9.37
C ASP A 8 15.47 11.77 8.42
N ARG A 9 16.68 11.43 8.89
CA ARG A 9 17.89 11.31 8.05
C ARG A 9 17.91 10.07 7.16
N LEU A 10 17.33 8.95 7.63
CA LEU A 10 17.19 7.72 6.86
C LEU A 10 16.26 7.91 5.65
N PHE A 11 15.20 8.73 5.81
CA PHE A 11 14.26 9.06 4.73
C PHE A 11 14.67 10.28 3.90
N ALA A 12 15.39 11.25 4.46
CA ALA A 12 15.92 12.40 3.70
C ALA A 12 17.09 12.06 2.77
N GLY A 13 17.82 10.96 3.03
CA GLY A 13 18.96 10.51 2.22
C GLY A 13 18.59 9.85 0.89
N ALA A 14 17.31 9.66 0.59
CA ALA A 14 16.84 8.95 -0.60
C ALA A 14 16.61 9.86 -1.84
N GLN A 15 16.84 11.17 -1.77
CA GLN A 15 16.66 12.05 -2.93
C GLN A 15 17.94 12.31 -3.75
N MET A 16 17.76 12.10 -5.07
CA MET A 16 18.51 12.63 -6.22
C MET A 16 19.87 12.02 -6.55
N VAL A 17 19.84 10.91 -7.31
CA VAL A 17 20.82 10.73 -8.39
C VAL A 17 20.33 11.52 -9.60
N LEU A 18 20.79 12.76 -9.74
CA LEU A 18 20.68 13.53 -10.97
C LEU A 18 21.49 12.82 -12.06
N ARG A 19 20.83 12.34 -13.12
CA ARG A 19 21.50 11.81 -14.32
C ARG A 19 22.27 12.91 -15.02
N ARG A 20 23.55 13.07 -14.68
CA ARG A 20 24.55 13.72 -15.52
C ARG A 20 25.92 13.30 -15.02
N ASP A 21 26.55 12.43 -15.79
CA ASP A 21 28.00 12.17 -15.88
C ASP A 21 28.24 10.67 -16.07
N PHE A 22 28.19 10.21 -17.33
CA PHE A 22 28.96 9.05 -17.79
C PHE A 22 29.06 9.12 -19.31
N LEU A 23 30.15 9.74 -19.80
CA LEU A 23 30.62 9.58 -21.17
C LEU A 23 32.05 9.07 -21.12
N ALA A 24 32.32 8.09 -22.00
CA ALA A 24 33.61 7.56 -22.43
C ALA A 24 34.32 6.57 -21.48
N THR A 25 34.07 5.27 -21.67
CA THR A 25 34.93 4.36 -22.47
C THR A 25 34.47 2.91 -22.30
N GLY A 26 34.37 2.17 -23.41
CA GLY A 26 34.08 0.74 -23.39
C GLY A 26 33.07 0.30 -24.44
N VAL A 27 33.51 0.22 -25.69
CA VAL A 27 32.77 -0.44 -26.77
C VAL A 27 32.74 -1.94 -26.47
N ALA A 28 31.58 -2.44 -26.05
CA ALA A 28 31.23 -3.85 -26.18
C ALA A 28 29.83 -3.90 -26.80
N LEU A 29 29.76 -4.38 -28.04
CA LEU A 29 28.53 -4.63 -28.76
C LEU A 29 27.70 -5.68 -27.99
N PHE A 30 26.54 -5.27 -27.49
CA PHE A 30 25.35 -6.11 -27.48
C PHE A 30 24.20 -5.28 -28.06
N ALA A 31 23.82 -5.61 -29.29
CA ALA A 31 22.62 -5.11 -29.92
C ALA A 31 21.42 -6.01 -29.52
N ALA A 32 20.25 -5.36 -29.39
CA ALA A 32 18.92 -5.89 -29.06
C ALA A 32 18.74 -6.26 -27.57
N ALA A 33 17.76 -5.72 -26.83
CA ALA A 33 16.43 -5.30 -27.23
C ALA A 33 16.06 -3.90 -26.70
N SER A 34 15.52 -3.08 -27.58
CA SER A 34 14.54 -2.05 -27.20
C SER A 34 13.23 -2.73 -26.81
N ALA A 35 12.84 -2.63 -25.55
CA ALA A 35 11.47 -2.90 -25.12
C ALA A 35 11.14 -1.90 -24.00
N GLY A 36 10.41 -0.80 -24.22
CA GLY A 36 9.63 -0.49 -25.41
C GLY A 36 8.34 -1.30 -25.53
N GLU A 37 7.85 -1.90 -24.45
CA GLU A 37 6.46 -2.36 -24.38
C GLU A 37 5.88 -1.87 -23.05
N ALA A 38 5.15 -0.75 -23.11
CA ALA A 38 4.07 -0.53 -22.18
C ALA A 38 3.25 -1.82 -22.20
N LEU A 39 3.21 -2.54 -21.08
CA LEU A 39 2.34 -3.71 -20.95
C LEU A 39 0.94 -3.21 -21.28
N ALA A 40 0.44 -3.51 -22.48
CA ALA A 40 -0.89 -3.11 -22.88
C ALA A 40 -1.83 -3.75 -21.88
N ALA A 41 -2.38 -2.93 -20.98
CA ALA A 41 -3.32 -3.40 -19.98
C ALA A 41 -4.42 -4.14 -20.73
N ALA A 42 -4.65 -5.41 -20.36
CA ALA A 42 -5.77 -6.17 -20.89
C ALA A 42 -7.05 -5.30 -20.82
N PRO A 43 -7.95 -5.38 -21.81
CA PRO A 43 -9.12 -4.53 -21.86
C PRO A 43 -9.86 -4.58 -20.52
N SER A 44 -9.96 -3.42 -19.88
CA SER A 44 -10.51 -3.31 -18.54
C SER A 44 -11.97 -3.79 -18.55
N THR A 45 -12.29 -4.73 -17.68
CA THR A 45 -13.68 -5.16 -17.45
C THR A 45 -14.50 -4.12 -16.68
N ALA A 46 -14.00 -2.88 -16.55
CA ALA A 46 -14.59 -1.86 -15.71
C ALA A 46 -15.88 -1.30 -16.31
N THR A 47 -16.94 -1.33 -15.51
CA THR A 47 -18.24 -0.76 -15.84
C THR A 47 -18.25 0.77 -15.70
N ASP A 48 -19.33 1.44 -16.12
CA ASP A 48 -19.53 2.87 -15.81
C ASP A 48 -19.67 3.11 -14.30
N GLN A 49 -20.25 2.16 -13.58
CA GLN A 49 -20.35 2.22 -12.11
C GLN A 49 -18.97 2.12 -11.46
N ASP A 50 -18.08 1.27 -11.97
CA ASP A 50 -16.69 1.18 -11.51
C ASP A 50 -15.95 2.51 -11.69
N ARG A 51 -16.17 3.18 -12.83
CA ARG A 51 -15.61 4.52 -13.10
C ARG A 51 -16.15 5.55 -12.11
N GLU A 52 -17.41 5.49 -11.74
CA GLU A 52 -18.01 6.42 -10.79
C GLU A 52 -17.44 6.24 -9.37
N HIS A 53 -17.30 5.00 -8.91
CA HIS A 53 -16.65 4.73 -7.63
C HIS A 53 -15.18 5.16 -7.62
N MET A 54 -14.48 5.04 -8.75
CA MET A 54 -13.12 5.57 -8.87
C MET A 54 -13.08 7.09 -8.82
N ARG A 55 -14.03 7.80 -9.47
CA ARG A 55 -14.14 9.27 -9.35
C ARG A 55 -14.35 9.69 -7.90
N GLN A 56 -15.23 8.99 -7.18
CA GLN A 56 -15.45 9.24 -5.76
C GLN A 56 -14.16 9.05 -4.93
N ALA A 57 -13.36 8.01 -5.22
CA ALA A 57 -12.05 7.82 -4.57
C ALA A 57 -11.08 9.00 -4.86
N ILE A 58 -11.07 9.50 -6.09
CA ILE A 58 -10.25 10.66 -6.50
C ILE A 58 -10.72 11.96 -5.81
N GLU A 59 -12.02 12.16 -5.68
CA GLU A 59 -12.59 13.29 -4.93
C GLU A 59 -12.15 13.26 -3.46
N LEU A 60 -12.16 12.08 -2.83
CA LEU A 60 -11.67 11.88 -1.47
C LEU A 60 -10.16 12.12 -1.35
N MET A 61 -9.38 11.70 -2.36
CA MET A 61 -7.94 12.00 -2.46
C MET A 61 -7.69 13.51 -2.44
N ARG A 62 -8.42 14.28 -3.27
CA ARG A 62 -8.31 15.74 -3.29
C ARG A 62 -8.74 16.33 -1.95
N LYS A 63 -9.84 15.86 -1.38
CA LYS A 63 -10.35 16.34 -0.09
C LYS A 63 -9.32 16.13 1.02
N ALA A 64 -8.78 14.93 1.17
CA ALA A 64 -7.83 14.59 2.22
C ALA A 64 -6.49 15.32 2.07
N GLY A 65 -5.87 15.27 0.90
CA GLY A 65 -4.52 15.82 0.70
C GLY A 65 -4.46 17.32 0.44
N VAL A 66 -5.43 17.87 -0.30
CA VAL A 66 -5.35 19.25 -0.81
C VAL A 66 -6.22 20.21 0.02
N ILE A 67 -7.44 19.80 0.39
CA ILE A 67 -8.42 20.68 1.04
C ILE A 67 -8.25 20.63 2.55
N GLU A 68 -8.44 19.46 3.15
CA GLU A 68 -8.47 19.27 4.60
C GLU A 68 -7.10 18.99 5.20
N LYS A 69 -6.13 18.57 4.36
CA LYS A 69 -4.74 18.26 4.74
C LYS A 69 -4.68 17.27 5.92
N THR A 70 -5.55 16.27 5.91
CA THR A 70 -5.61 15.22 6.93
C THR A 70 -4.47 14.21 6.79
N GLY A 71 -3.81 14.20 5.63
CA GLY A 71 -2.65 13.39 5.32
C GLY A 71 -2.25 13.53 3.85
N GLY A 72 -1.64 12.49 3.27
CA GLY A 72 -1.33 12.47 1.83
C GLY A 72 -2.58 12.43 0.93
N PRO A 73 -2.45 12.74 -0.38
CA PRO A 73 -3.57 12.76 -1.31
C PRO A 73 -3.99 11.34 -1.71
N PHE A 74 -4.69 10.64 -0.81
CA PHE A 74 -5.20 9.29 -1.06
C PHE A 74 -6.65 9.17 -0.63
N GLY A 75 -7.45 8.49 -1.44
CA GLY A 75 -8.87 8.22 -1.20
C GLY A 75 -9.24 6.80 -1.60
N CYS A 76 -10.22 6.21 -0.92
CA CYS A 76 -10.62 4.83 -1.13
C CYS A 76 -12.12 4.64 -0.90
N VAL A 77 -12.74 3.82 -1.74
CA VAL A 77 -14.14 3.40 -1.67
C VAL A 77 -14.20 1.87 -1.70
N ILE A 78 -15.00 1.27 -0.81
CA ILE A 78 -15.27 -0.17 -0.79
C ILE A 78 -16.75 -0.40 -1.08
N VAL A 79 -17.03 -1.24 -2.07
CA VAL A 79 -18.38 -1.53 -2.56
C VAL A 79 -18.63 -3.02 -2.53
N ARG A 80 -19.85 -3.45 -2.18
CA ARG A 80 -20.30 -4.84 -2.29
C ARG A 80 -21.75 -4.86 -2.77
N ASP A 81 -22.05 -5.68 -3.77
CA ASP A 81 -23.40 -5.83 -4.32
C ASP A 81 -24.05 -4.48 -4.72
N GLY A 82 -23.24 -3.56 -5.26
CA GLY A 82 -23.67 -2.20 -5.64
C GLY A 82 -23.78 -1.20 -4.49
N GLU A 83 -23.62 -1.62 -3.23
CA GLU A 83 -23.68 -0.75 -2.05
C GLU A 83 -22.28 -0.28 -1.64
N VAL A 84 -22.12 1.03 -1.43
CA VAL A 84 -20.91 1.60 -0.81
C VAL A 84 -20.90 1.27 0.69
N LEU A 85 -19.95 0.42 1.09
CA LEU A 85 -19.75 0.05 2.49
C LEU A 85 -18.95 1.11 3.24
N ALA A 86 -17.94 1.69 2.60
CA ALA A 86 -17.13 2.76 3.15
C ALA A 86 -16.52 3.62 2.04
N ALA A 87 -16.31 4.89 2.34
CA ALA A 87 -15.65 5.86 1.47
C ALA A 87 -14.85 6.82 2.34
N THR A 88 -13.52 6.75 2.30
CA THR A 88 -12.64 7.46 3.22
C THR A 88 -11.39 8.03 2.54
N GLY A 89 -10.83 9.10 3.10
CA GLY A 89 -9.51 9.62 2.75
C GLY A 89 -8.43 9.18 3.73
N ASN A 90 -7.17 9.50 3.38
CA ASN A 90 -6.03 9.40 4.30
C ASN A 90 -6.20 10.33 5.50
N SER A 91 -5.87 9.86 6.69
CA SER A 91 -5.93 10.64 7.93
C SER A 91 -4.67 10.52 8.80
N VAL A 92 -3.53 10.14 8.22
CA VAL A 92 -2.26 9.92 8.94
C VAL A 92 -1.88 11.10 9.83
N LEU A 93 -1.93 12.33 9.29
CA LEU A 93 -1.54 13.54 10.03
C LEU A 93 -2.61 13.95 11.04
N LYS A 94 -3.89 13.81 10.67
CA LYS A 94 -5.02 14.15 11.53
C LYS A 94 -5.06 13.27 12.78
N ASP A 95 -4.87 11.96 12.60
CA ASP A 95 -5.06 10.97 13.66
C ASP A 95 -3.76 10.61 14.37
N ASN A 96 -2.61 11.13 13.89
CA ASN A 96 -1.26 10.71 14.33
C ASN A 96 -1.08 9.18 14.27
N ASP A 97 -1.61 8.56 13.22
CA ASP A 97 -1.58 7.11 13.00
C ASP A 97 -0.93 6.83 11.64
N PRO A 98 0.32 6.32 11.57
CA PRO A 98 0.97 6.00 10.30
C PRO A 98 0.25 4.91 9.50
N SER A 99 -0.66 4.15 10.13
CA SER A 99 -1.47 3.15 9.44
C SER A 99 -2.78 3.71 8.87
N ALA A 100 -3.14 4.97 9.14
CA ALA A 100 -4.41 5.59 8.73
C ALA A 100 -4.41 6.03 7.25
N HIS A 101 -3.96 5.13 6.37
CA HIS A 101 -4.08 5.23 4.93
C HIS A 101 -5.56 5.11 4.52
N ALA A 102 -5.90 5.65 3.35
CA ALA A 102 -7.29 5.67 2.87
C ALA A 102 -7.89 4.27 2.78
N GLU A 103 -7.12 3.29 2.30
CA GLU A 103 -7.53 1.90 2.13
C GLU A 103 -7.72 1.20 3.47
N VAL A 104 -6.81 1.42 4.42
CA VAL A 104 -6.91 0.87 5.78
C VAL A 104 -8.11 1.45 6.51
N ASN A 105 -8.33 2.77 6.41
CA ASN A 105 -9.50 3.45 6.95
C ASN A 105 -10.80 2.90 6.36
N ALA A 106 -10.86 2.70 5.04
CA ALA A 106 -12.03 2.16 4.36
C ALA A 106 -12.31 0.72 4.81
N ILE A 107 -11.27 -0.13 4.90
CA ILE A 107 -11.41 -1.51 5.39
C ILE A 107 -11.94 -1.51 6.83
N ARG A 108 -11.35 -0.71 7.73
CA ARG A 108 -11.78 -0.60 9.13
C ARG A 108 -13.25 -0.19 9.23
N ALA A 109 -13.66 0.83 8.46
CA ALA A 109 -15.04 1.31 8.43
C ALA A 109 -16.01 0.28 7.85
N ALA A 110 -15.65 -0.37 6.74
CA ALA A 110 -16.48 -1.39 6.09
C ALA A 110 -16.66 -2.62 6.99
N CYS A 111 -15.59 -3.14 7.61
CA CYS A 111 -15.64 -4.27 8.53
C CYS A 111 -16.55 -3.97 9.74
N LYS A 112 -16.48 -2.76 10.29
CA LYS A 112 -17.40 -2.30 11.35
C LYS A 112 -18.84 -2.27 10.86
N LYS A 113 -19.09 -1.72 9.66
CA LYS A 113 -20.44 -1.64 9.08
C LYS A 113 -21.07 -3.02 8.87
N VAL A 114 -20.31 -4.00 8.38
CA VAL A 114 -20.81 -5.37 8.15
C VAL A 114 -20.69 -6.29 9.37
N ASN A 115 -20.16 -5.77 10.49
CA ASN A 115 -19.88 -6.52 11.71
C ASN A 115 -19.13 -7.84 11.47
N ALA A 116 -18.09 -7.80 10.62
CA ALA A 116 -17.27 -8.96 10.28
C ALA A 116 -15.82 -8.55 9.99
N PRO A 117 -14.82 -9.40 10.28
CA PRO A 117 -13.41 -9.10 10.01
C PRO A 117 -13.01 -9.29 8.54
N ASN A 118 -13.98 -9.55 7.66
CA ASN A 118 -13.72 -9.75 6.24
C ASN A 118 -14.79 -9.08 5.35
N LEU A 119 -14.40 -8.87 4.11
CA LEU A 119 -15.10 -8.12 3.08
C LEU A 119 -15.19 -8.96 1.79
N ARG A 120 -15.32 -10.29 1.92
CA ARG A 120 -15.47 -11.18 0.77
C ARG A 120 -16.62 -10.74 -0.12
N GLY A 121 -16.38 -10.74 -1.44
CA GLY A 121 -17.29 -10.22 -2.45
C GLY A 121 -17.21 -8.70 -2.66
N ALA A 122 -16.48 -7.96 -1.82
CA ALA A 122 -16.31 -6.53 -2.01
C ALA A 122 -15.21 -6.21 -3.03
N THR A 123 -15.42 -5.13 -3.77
CA THR A 123 -14.45 -4.47 -4.64
C THR A 123 -13.96 -3.19 -3.97
N MET A 124 -12.66 -3.00 -3.94
CA MET A 124 -12.00 -1.76 -3.50
C MET A 124 -11.63 -0.91 -4.70
N TYR A 125 -11.93 0.38 -4.62
CA TYR A 125 -11.51 1.41 -5.56
C TYR A 125 -10.60 2.38 -4.80
N THR A 126 -9.32 2.38 -5.12
CA THR A 126 -8.33 3.25 -4.47
C THR A 126 -7.77 4.25 -5.47
N SER A 127 -7.60 5.51 -5.07
CA SER A 127 -7.09 6.57 -5.95
C SER A 127 -5.66 6.29 -6.44
N CYS A 128 -4.89 5.52 -5.66
CA CYS A 128 -3.52 5.11 -5.99
C CYS A 128 -3.34 3.61 -5.77
N GLU A 129 -2.37 3.01 -6.48
CA GLU A 129 -1.97 1.62 -6.31
C GLU A 129 -1.62 1.34 -4.83
N PRO A 130 -2.21 0.29 -4.22
CA PRO A 130 -2.12 0.10 -2.78
C PRO A 130 -0.69 -0.21 -2.35
N CYS A 131 -0.17 0.50 -1.35
CA CYS A 131 1.14 0.22 -0.78
C CYS A 131 1.21 -1.20 -0.15
N PRO A 132 2.40 -1.74 0.17
CA PRO A 132 2.52 -3.08 0.75
C PRO A 132 1.66 -3.33 2.00
N MET A 133 1.51 -2.33 2.87
CA MET A 133 0.61 -2.40 4.04
C MET A 133 -0.86 -2.47 3.62
N CYS A 134 -1.30 -1.58 2.73
CA CYS A 134 -2.68 -1.51 2.26
C CYS A 134 -3.09 -2.79 1.51
N TYR A 135 -2.22 -3.30 0.64
CA TYR A 135 -2.43 -4.57 -0.06
C TYR A 135 -2.56 -5.74 0.92
N SER A 136 -1.64 -5.85 1.88
CA SER A 136 -1.70 -6.90 2.90
C SER A 136 -2.98 -6.82 3.73
N THR A 137 -3.41 -5.61 4.09
CA THR A 137 -4.66 -5.40 4.85
C THR A 137 -5.89 -5.81 4.02
N ALA A 138 -5.94 -5.48 2.74
CA ALA A 138 -7.00 -5.91 1.83
C ALA A 138 -7.03 -7.44 1.65
N TYR A 139 -5.84 -8.06 1.57
CA TYR A 139 -5.69 -9.51 1.51
C TYR A 139 -6.25 -10.21 2.75
N TRP A 140 -5.89 -9.75 3.95
CA TRP A 140 -6.42 -10.27 5.21
C TRP A 140 -7.92 -10.06 5.34
N ALA A 141 -8.42 -8.91 4.87
CA ALA A 141 -9.85 -8.61 4.82
C ALA A 141 -10.59 -9.39 3.71
N ARG A 142 -9.93 -10.23 2.91
CA ARG A 142 -10.56 -11.02 1.83
C ARG A 142 -11.26 -10.15 0.77
N VAL A 143 -10.77 -8.95 0.51
CA VAL A 143 -11.26 -8.11 -0.60
C VAL A 143 -11.08 -8.87 -1.91
N SER A 144 -12.13 -8.93 -2.73
CA SER A 144 -12.16 -9.80 -3.91
C SER A 144 -11.50 -9.17 -5.13
N LYS A 145 -11.51 -7.85 -5.24
CA LYS A 145 -10.90 -7.11 -6.36
C LYS A 145 -10.46 -5.73 -5.90
N ILE A 146 -9.34 -5.25 -6.45
CA ILE A 146 -8.87 -3.88 -6.27
C ILE A 146 -8.76 -3.24 -7.66
N TYR A 147 -9.38 -2.09 -7.84
CA TYR A 147 -9.07 -1.15 -8.91
C TYR A 147 -8.25 0.00 -8.33
N TYR A 148 -7.24 0.46 -9.07
CA TYR A 148 -6.48 1.66 -8.75
C TYR A 148 -6.46 2.63 -9.93
N ALA A 149 -6.25 3.93 -9.67
CA ALA A 149 -6.10 4.95 -10.71
C ALA A 149 -4.63 5.33 -10.96
N ALA A 150 -3.97 6.00 -10.01
CA ALA A 150 -2.55 6.35 -10.13
C ALA A 150 -1.64 5.19 -9.73
N ALA A 151 -0.58 4.92 -10.48
CA ALA A 151 0.41 3.90 -10.14
C ALA A 151 1.50 4.50 -9.25
N TRP A 152 2.31 3.66 -8.58
CA TRP A 152 3.43 4.17 -7.75
C TRP A 152 4.41 5.06 -8.53
N THR A 153 4.57 4.80 -9.83
CA THR A 153 5.45 5.59 -10.71
C THR A 153 4.99 7.03 -10.90
N ASP A 154 3.72 7.34 -10.65
CA ASP A 154 3.15 8.68 -10.88
C ASP A 154 3.53 9.66 -9.76
N TYR A 155 4.00 9.17 -8.61
CA TYR A 155 4.26 9.99 -7.42
C TYR A 155 5.45 9.50 -6.57
N SER A 156 6.33 8.68 -7.15
CA SER A 156 7.48 8.09 -6.44
C SER A 156 8.51 9.10 -5.94
N ASP A 157 8.42 10.36 -6.37
CA ASP A 157 9.22 11.48 -5.86
C ASP A 157 8.71 12.02 -4.51
N LEU A 158 7.48 11.66 -4.12
CA LEU A 158 6.79 12.16 -2.93
C LEU A 158 6.58 11.10 -1.85
N PHE A 159 6.41 9.82 -2.23
CA PHE A 159 6.08 8.73 -1.30
C PHE A 159 6.87 7.45 -1.60
N ASP A 160 7.10 6.66 -0.54
CA ASP A 160 8.03 5.53 -0.53
C ASP A 160 7.43 4.17 -0.90
N ASP A 161 6.24 4.10 -1.49
CA ASP A 161 5.50 2.84 -1.68
C ASP A 161 6.30 1.78 -2.45
N SER A 162 6.94 2.20 -3.55
CA SER A 162 7.81 1.35 -4.36
C SER A 162 9.11 0.99 -3.61
N ASN A 163 9.68 1.94 -2.86
CA ASN A 163 10.87 1.73 -2.04
C ASN A 163 10.64 0.68 -0.95
N ILE A 164 9.52 0.74 -0.24
CA ILE A 164 9.12 -0.26 0.77
C ILE A 164 8.95 -1.62 0.11
N SER A 165 8.26 -1.69 -1.03
CA SER A 165 8.06 -2.93 -1.79
C SER A 165 9.39 -3.58 -2.21
N MET A 166 10.37 -2.78 -2.64
CA MET A 166 11.71 -3.26 -2.98
C MET A 166 12.50 -3.68 -1.73
N ASP A 167 12.44 -2.90 -0.65
CA ASP A 167 13.14 -3.20 0.60
C ASP A 167 12.68 -4.52 1.22
N MET A 168 11.38 -4.81 1.20
CA MET A 168 10.81 -6.07 1.69
C MET A 168 11.32 -7.32 0.95
N LYS A 169 11.88 -7.18 -0.25
CA LYS A 169 12.47 -8.30 -1.01
C LYS A 169 13.91 -8.60 -0.62
N LYS A 170 14.58 -7.71 0.12
CA LYS A 170 15.96 -7.90 0.58
C LYS A 170 16.02 -8.92 1.72
N PRO A 171 17.18 -9.59 1.90
CA PRO A 171 17.49 -10.34 3.13
C PRO A 171 17.25 -9.48 4.37
N TYR A 172 16.81 -10.08 5.48
CA TYR A 172 16.40 -9.32 6.67
C TYR A 172 17.45 -8.36 7.23
N ALA A 173 18.74 -8.72 7.14
CA ALA A 173 19.84 -7.89 7.61
C ALA A 173 20.13 -6.68 6.69
N GLU A 174 19.64 -6.69 5.45
CA GLU A 174 19.87 -5.65 4.44
C GLU A 174 18.68 -4.71 4.25
N ARG A 175 17.59 -4.95 4.98
CA ARG A 175 16.41 -4.08 4.98
C ARG A 175 16.72 -2.77 5.69
N ALA A 176 16.07 -1.69 5.26
CA ALA A 176 16.15 -0.39 5.93
C ALA A 176 15.71 -0.48 7.41
N VAL A 177 14.79 -1.39 7.71
CA VAL A 177 14.44 -1.82 9.06
C VAL A 177 14.89 -3.27 9.26
N PRO A 178 16.04 -3.50 9.91
CA PRO A 178 16.56 -4.85 10.14
C PRO A 178 15.58 -5.69 10.97
N VAL A 179 15.47 -6.98 10.62
CA VAL A 179 14.62 -7.94 11.33
C VAL A 179 15.48 -9.07 11.87
N GLU A 180 15.47 -9.23 13.20
CA GLU A 180 16.29 -10.24 13.89
C GLU A 180 15.41 -11.14 14.78
N PRO A 181 15.64 -12.47 14.79
CA PRO A 181 14.90 -13.37 15.66
C PRO A 181 15.37 -13.28 17.11
N LEU A 182 14.44 -13.22 18.06
CA LEU A 182 14.74 -13.22 19.50
C LEU A 182 13.71 -14.08 20.26
N MET A 183 14.15 -14.81 21.28
CA MET A 183 13.31 -15.64 22.17
C MET A 183 12.40 -16.67 21.46
N ARG A 184 12.84 -17.21 20.31
CA ARG A 184 12.05 -18.14 19.47
C ARG A 184 11.48 -19.34 20.24
N ASN A 185 12.23 -19.92 21.16
CA ASN A 185 11.82 -21.11 21.90
C ASN A 185 10.62 -20.84 22.82
N GLU A 186 10.52 -19.65 23.41
CA GLU A 186 9.39 -19.27 24.26
C GLU A 186 8.13 -19.02 23.44
N ALA A 187 8.25 -18.29 22.33
CA ALA A 187 7.14 -18.07 21.39
C ALA A 187 6.60 -19.39 20.82
N GLN A 188 7.46 -20.38 20.58
CA GLN A 188 7.04 -21.71 20.10
C GLN A 188 6.17 -22.45 21.12
N LYS A 189 6.36 -22.25 22.43
CA LYS A 189 5.50 -22.87 23.46
C LYS A 189 4.08 -22.33 23.38
N VAL A 190 3.91 -21.01 23.23
CA VAL A 190 2.60 -20.37 23.03
C VAL A 190 1.90 -20.94 21.77
N TRP A 191 2.63 -21.15 20.68
CA TRP A 191 2.06 -21.80 19.50
C TRP A 191 1.64 -23.26 19.73
N LEU A 192 2.31 -24.00 20.60
CA LEU A 192 1.89 -25.35 20.98
C LEU A 192 0.61 -25.34 21.82
N GLU A 193 0.45 -24.33 22.68
CA GLU A 193 -0.78 -24.10 23.44
C GLU A 193 -1.94 -23.73 22.50
N PHE A 194 -1.74 -22.73 21.62
CA PHE A 194 -2.76 -22.29 20.67
C PHE A 194 -3.29 -23.42 19.77
N ARG A 195 -2.40 -24.32 19.32
CA ARG A 195 -2.79 -25.48 18.50
C ARG A 195 -3.73 -26.46 19.22
N LYS A 196 -3.74 -26.47 20.55
CA LYS A 196 -4.62 -27.32 21.37
C LYS A 196 -5.97 -26.68 21.63
N MET A 197 -6.12 -25.37 21.37
CA MET A 197 -7.38 -24.67 21.61
C MET A 197 -8.45 -25.12 20.61
N PRO A 198 -9.62 -25.59 21.09
CA PRO A 198 -10.73 -25.97 20.21
C PRO A 198 -11.34 -24.76 19.49
N ASP A 199 -11.24 -23.58 20.10
CA ASP A 199 -11.86 -22.30 19.72
C ASP A 199 -10.83 -21.20 19.36
N GLY A 200 -9.59 -21.60 19.03
CA GLY A 200 -8.57 -20.66 18.55
C GLY A 200 -9.02 -19.91 17.30
N ALA A 201 -8.68 -18.62 17.21
CA ALA A 201 -9.00 -17.76 16.08
C ALA A 201 -8.52 -18.36 14.74
N LYS A 202 -9.44 -18.48 13.77
CA LYS A 202 -9.18 -18.99 12.41
C LYS A 202 -9.98 -18.13 11.41
N TYR A 203 -9.34 -17.16 10.76
CA TYR A 203 -9.97 -16.30 9.74
C TYR A 203 -8.95 -15.91 8.65
#